data_AF-B8KUV5-F1
#
_entry.id   AF-B8KUV5-F1
#
_cell.length_a   1.000
_cell.length_b   1.000
_cell.length_c   1.000
_cell.angle_alpha   90.00
_cell.angle_beta   90.00
_cell.angle_gamma   90.00
#
_symmetry.space_group_name_H-M   'P 1'
#
loop_
_entity.id
_entity.type
_entity.pdbx_description
1 polymer ?
#
loop_
_entity_poly.entity_id
_entity_poly.type
_entity_poly.pdbx_seq_one_letter_code
_entity_poly.pdbx_strand_id
1 'polypeptide(L)'
;MIESRLALQQRGFTLMEVLVTVLILSIGLLGAAQMQIQSQKYSYASAQRALAIVQVSDLAERLWNGACDIQADPATASAAIVTAWEAAHTGGTLGSWTGAATLTGTTGDPSFRFDITVTWQDNRFDLSESLSRTVVIPSLAGCV
;
A
#
# COMPACT_ATOMS: atom_id res chain seq x y z
N MET A 1 -4.40 78.60 -18.43
CA MET A 1 -5.14 77.51 -17.79
C MET A 1 -4.24 76.28 -17.83
N ILE A 2 -3.76 75.85 -16.67
CA ILE A 2 -2.69 74.86 -16.49
C ILE A 2 -3.36 73.49 -16.29
N GLU A 3 -3.03 72.50 -17.11
CA GLU A 3 -3.15 71.10 -16.70
C GLU A 3 -1.81 70.40 -16.96
N SER A 4 -1.01 70.40 -15.90
CA SER A 4 0.22 69.64 -15.74
C SER A 4 -0.09 68.15 -15.84
N ARG A 5 0.32 67.52 -16.95
CA ARG A 5 0.29 66.06 -17.08
C ARG A 5 1.37 65.49 -16.15
N LEU A 6 0.93 64.90 -15.04
CA LEU A 6 1.76 64.02 -14.21
C LEU A 6 2.14 62.80 -15.05
N ALA A 7 3.27 62.88 -15.75
CA ALA A 7 3.88 61.73 -16.39
C ALA A 7 4.42 60.82 -15.28
N LEU A 8 3.72 59.73 -14.99
CA LEU A 8 4.26 58.63 -14.20
C LEU A 8 5.55 58.16 -14.87
N GLN A 9 6.69 58.45 -14.26
CA GLN A 9 7.98 57.93 -14.71
C GLN A 9 7.93 56.39 -14.62
N GLN A 10 7.85 55.73 -15.77
CA GLN A 10 8.08 54.28 -15.86
C GLN A 10 9.51 54.01 -15.43
N ARG A 11 9.69 53.52 -14.20
CA ARG A 11 10.94 52.91 -13.75
C ARG A 11 11.10 51.61 -14.54
N GLY A 12 11.95 51.67 -15.56
CA GLY A 12 12.24 50.54 -16.44
C GLY A 12 12.78 49.33 -15.68
N PHE A 13 12.50 48.14 -16.26
CA PHE A 13 13.00 46.84 -15.86
C PHE A 13 14.49 46.91 -15.48
N THR A 14 14.81 46.66 -14.22
CA THR A 14 16.21 46.49 -13.82
C THR A 14 16.64 45.06 -14.13
N LEU A 15 17.89 44.84 -14.55
CA LEU A 15 18.42 43.48 -14.76
C LEU A 15 18.34 42.64 -13.47
N MET A 16 18.46 43.30 -12.31
CA MET A 16 18.28 42.70 -10.99
C MET A 16 16.86 42.16 -10.78
N GLU A 17 15.82 42.84 -11.27
CA GLU A 17 14.43 42.41 -11.11
C GLU A 17 14.14 41.12 -11.88
N VAL A 18 14.63 41.00 -13.12
CA VAL A 18 14.53 39.76 -13.89
C VAL A 18 15.29 38.64 -13.19
N LEU A 19 16.48 38.93 -12.70
CA LEU A 19 17.35 37.94 -12.07
C LEU A 19 16.75 37.41 -10.75
N VAL A 20 16.16 38.30 -9.94
CA VAL A 20 15.40 37.92 -8.74
C VAL A 20 14.13 37.14 -9.11
N THR A 21 13.44 37.53 -10.18
CA THR A 21 12.23 36.81 -10.64
C THR A 21 12.58 35.39 -11.08
N VAL A 22 13.61 35.21 -11.90
CA VAL A 22 14.09 33.89 -12.35
C VAL A 22 14.57 33.07 -11.15
N LEU A 23 15.24 33.68 -10.17
CA LEU A 23 15.65 33.00 -8.94
C LEU A 23 14.46 32.44 -8.16
N ILE A 24 13.47 33.27 -7.87
CA ILE A 24 12.26 32.87 -7.12
C ILE A 24 11.48 31.80 -7.90
N LEU A 25 11.30 31.98 -9.21
CA LEU A 25 10.63 31.00 -10.07
C LEU A 25 11.37 29.66 -10.09
N SER A 26 12.69 29.67 -10.17
CA SER A 26 13.49 28.44 -10.18
C SER A 26 13.31 27.66 -8.88
N ILE A 27 13.31 28.34 -7.73
CA ILE A 27 13.04 27.70 -6.42
C ILE A 27 11.61 27.12 -6.39
N GLY A 28 10.62 27.86 -6.88
CA GLY A 28 9.24 27.40 -6.97
C GLY A 28 9.06 26.15 -7.84
N LEU A 29 9.70 26.12 -9.01
CA LEU A 29 9.66 24.98 -9.94
C LEU A 29 10.33 23.73 -9.37
N LEU A 30 11.45 23.89 -8.68
CA LEU A 30 12.11 22.77 -7.96
C LEU A 30 11.20 22.20 -6.87
N GLY A 31 10.51 23.07 -6.12
CA GLY A 31 9.51 22.65 -5.13
C GLY A 31 8.35 21.87 -5.75
N ALA A 32 7.78 22.37 -6.86
CA ALA A 32 6.70 21.69 -7.58
C ALA A 32 7.13 20.33 -8.16
N ALA A 33 8.34 20.25 -8.72
CA ALA A 33 8.90 18.99 -9.23
C ALA A 33 9.04 17.93 -8.13
N GLN A 34 9.51 18.33 -6.94
CA GLN A 34 9.60 17.43 -5.80
C GLN A 34 8.21 16.92 -5.37
N MET A 35 7.20 17.79 -5.30
CA MET A 35 5.83 17.38 -4.98
C MET A 35 5.28 16.39 -6.01
N GLN A 36 5.56 16.58 -7.30
CA GLN A 36 5.14 15.67 -8.36
C GLN A 36 5.74 14.27 -8.17
N ILE A 37 7.03 14.18 -7.85
CA ILE A 37 7.71 12.91 -7.59
C ILE A 37 7.06 12.21 -6.38
N GLN A 38 6.78 12.95 -5.30
CA GLN A 38 6.14 12.37 -4.12
C GLN A 38 4.72 11.87 -4.41
N SER A 39 3.93 12.63 -5.16
CA SER A 39 2.59 12.21 -5.58
C SER A 39 2.61 10.89 -6.35
N GLN A 40 3.58 10.74 -7.26
CA GLN A 40 3.75 9.50 -8.01
C GLN A 40 4.15 8.33 -7.10
N LYS A 41 5.07 8.55 -6.14
CA LYS A 41 5.45 7.53 -5.14
C LYS A 41 4.24 7.03 -4.35
N TYR A 42 3.43 7.93 -3.81
CA TYR A 42 2.24 7.56 -3.04
C TYR A 42 1.20 6.81 -3.88
N SER A 43 1.06 7.18 -5.16
CA SER A 43 0.17 6.48 -6.08
C SER A 43 0.60 5.03 -6.30
N TYR A 44 1.90 4.79 -6.45
CA TYR A 44 2.44 3.42 -6.57
C TYR A 44 2.28 2.61 -5.28
N ALA A 45 2.58 3.20 -4.12
CA ALA A 45 2.40 2.54 -2.83
C ALA A 45 0.93 2.15 -2.58
N SER A 46 0.00 3.04 -2.91
CA SER A 46 -1.44 2.76 -2.84
C SER A 46 -1.85 1.57 -3.73
N ALA A 47 -1.33 1.49 -4.95
CA ALA A 47 -1.59 0.38 -5.85
C ALA A 47 -1.05 -0.96 -5.32
N GLN A 48 0.17 -0.98 -4.76
CA GLN A 48 0.73 -2.18 -4.11
C GLN A 48 -0.12 -2.60 -2.91
N ARG A 49 -0.55 -1.65 -2.08
CA ARG A 49 -1.43 -1.95 -0.94
C ARG A 49 -2.76 -2.56 -1.38
N ALA A 50 -3.34 -2.08 -2.49
CA ALA A 50 -4.54 -2.68 -3.06
C ALA A 50 -4.32 -4.13 -3.51
N LEU A 51 -3.17 -4.42 -4.14
CA LEU A 51 -2.81 -5.79 -4.52
C LEU A 51 -2.60 -6.70 -3.29
N ALA A 52 -1.97 -6.19 -2.22
CA ALA A 52 -1.84 -6.92 -0.96
C ALA A 52 -3.20 -7.23 -0.32
N ILE A 53 -4.16 -6.30 -0.38
CA ILE A 53 -5.53 -6.53 0.11
C ILE A 53 -6.20 -7.68 -0.68
N VAL A 54 -6.02 -7.72 -1.99
CA VAL A 54 -6.53 -8.81 -2.83
C VAL A 54 -5.90 -10.14 -2.43
N GLN A 55 -4.58 -10.19 -2.27
CA GLN A 55 -3.86 -11.42 -1.85
C GLN A 55 -4.32 -11.93 -0.48
N VAL A 56 -4.47 -11.04 0.51
CA VAL A 56 -4.97 -11.36 1.85
C VAL A 56 -6.41 -11.86 1.80
N SER A 57 -7.23 -11.26 0.92
CA SER A 57 -8.63 -11.66 0.75
C SER A 57 -8.73 -13.04 0.10
N ASP A 58 -7.91 -13.35 -0.91
CA ASP A 58 -7.84 -14.68 -1.51
C ASP A 58 -7.46 -15.75 -0.48
N LEU A 59 -6.48 -15.48 0.39
CA LEU A 59 -6.13 -16.42 1.45
C LEU A 59 -7.28 -16.61 2.45
N ALA A 60 -7.96 -15.52 2.83
CA ALA A 60 -9.12 -15.59 3.70
C ALA A 60 -10.24 -16.45 3.09
N GLU A 61 -10.51 -16.29 1.80
CA GLU A 61 -11.51 -17.08 1.07
C GLU A 61 -11.11 -18.56 0.98
N ARG A 62 -9.83 -18.86 0.70
CA ARG A 62 -9.34 -20.24 0.69
C ARG A 62 -9.45 -20.90 2.06
N LEU A 63 -9.14 -20.17 3.13
CA LEU A 63 -9.33 -20.65 4.50
C LEU A 63 -10.81 -20.95 4.79
N TRP A 64 -11.72 -20.07 4.37
CA TRP A 64 -13.17 -20.32 4.48
C TRP A 64 -13.64 -21.53 3.66
N ASN A 65 -13.14 -21.69 2.44
CA ASN A 65 -13.48 -22.84 1.59
C ASN A 65 -12.96 -24.16 2.17
N GLY A 66 -11.80 -24.14 2.81
CA GLY A 66 -11.21 -25.28 3.52
C GLY A 66 -11.67 -25.46 4.97
N ALA A 67 -12.74 -24.78 5.40
CA ALA A 67 -13.14 -24.75 6.81
C ALA A 67 -13.40 -26.14 7.41
N CYS A 68 -13.98 -27.08 6.65
CA CYS A 68 -14.18 -28.45 7.14
C CYS A 68 -12.88 -29.23 7.32
N ASP A 69 -11.92 -29.07 6.41
CA ASP A 69 -10.59 -29.69 6.53
C ASP A 69 -9.81 -29.10 7.71
N ILE A 70 -9.92 -27.78 7.91
CA ILE A 70 -9.36 -27.08 9.07
C ILE A 70 -10.00 -27.56 10.39
N GLN A 71 -11.28 -27.87 10.39
CA GLN A 71 -11.96 -28.40 11.57
C GLN A 71 -11.50 -29.82 11.91
N ALA A 72 -11.16 -30.64 10.90
CA ALA A 72 -10.64 -31.99 11.09
C ALA A 72 -9.16 -32.00 11.52
N ASP A 73 -8.32 -31.20 10.87
CA ASP A 73 -6.90 -31.03 11.19
C ASP A 73 -6.46 -29.57 10.93
N PRO A 74 -6.54 -28.69 11.93
CA PRO A 74 -6.31 -27.26 11.73
C PRO A 74 -4.88 -26.94 11.34
N ALA A 75 -3.90 -27.68 11.85
CA ALA A 75 -2.49 -27.41 11.59
C ALA A 75 -2.10 -27.84 10.17
N THR A 76 -2.44 -29.06 9.77
CA THR A 76 -2.07 -29.58 8.45
C THR A 76 -2.86 -28.92 7.33
N ALA A 77 -4.18 -28.75 7.50
CA ALA A 77 -5.02 -28.18 6.45
C ALA A 77 -4.69 -26.71 6.19
N SER A 78 -4.52 -25.89 7.24
CA SER A 78 -4.16 -24.48 7.05
C SER A 78 -2.77 -24.31 6.44
N ALA A 79 -1.78 -25.14 6.83
CA ALA A 79 -0.46 -25.14 6.21
C ALA A 79 -0.54 -25.46 4.70
N ALA A 80 -1.30 -26.48 4.30
CA ALA A 80 -1.50 -26.83 2.90
C ALA A 80 -2.16 -25.70 2.09
N ILE A 81 -3.17 -25.04 2.67
CA ILE A 81 -3.84 -23.88 2.07
C ILE A 81 -2.88 -22.72 1.87
N VAL A 82 -2.05 -22.40 2.88
CA VAL A 82 -1.06 -21.32 2.79
C VAL A 82 -0.02 -21.62 1.72
N THR A 83 0.52 -22.84 1.66
CA THR A 83 1.48 -23.23 0.60
C THR A 83 0.86 -23.14 -0.79
N ALA A 84 -0.38 -23.58 -0.97
CA ALA A 84 -1.08 -23.47 -2.25
C ALA A 84 -1.37 -22.01 -2.64
N TRP A 85 -1.68 -21.16 -1.66
CA TRP A 85 -1.86 -19.72 -1.84
C TRP A 85 -0.55 -19.03 -2.23
N GLU A 86 0.56 -19.36 -1.57
CA GLU A 86 1.88 -18.84 -1.92
C GLU A 86 2.23 -19.20 -3.36
N ALA A 87 2.07 -20.48 -3.73
CA ALA A 87 2.32 -20.95 -5.09
C ALA A 87 1.44 -20.26 -6.15
N ALA A 88 0.24 -19.83 -5.80
CA ALA A 88 -0.64 -19.09 -6.72
C ALA A 88 -0.17 -17.63 -6.95
N HIS A 89 0.63 -17.06 -6.04
CA HIS A 89 1.03 -15.66 -6.06
C HIS A 89 2.54 -15.44 -6.37
N THR A 90 3.31 -16.51 -6.59
CA THR A 90 4.77 -16.47 -6.88
C THR A 90 5.16 -15.86 -8.23
N GLY A 91 4.25 -15.22 -8.98
CA GLY A 91 4.49 -14.84 -10.37
C GLY A 91 3.98 -13.50 -10.88
N GLY A 92 3.34 -12.62 -10.09
CA GLY A 92 2.90 -11.35 -10.72
C GLY A 92 1.98 -10.36 -10.01
N THR A 93 1.76 -10.45 -8.71
CA THR A 93 0.85 -9.50 -8.03
C THR A 93 1.59 -8.49 -7.15
N LEU A 94 2.58 -8.93 -6.38
CA LEU A 94 3.51 -8.04 -5.68
C LEU A 94 4.94 -8.42 -6.07
N GLY A 95 5.88 -7.48 -5.92
CA GLY A 95 7.30 -7.71 -6.19
C GLY A 95 7.93 -8.69 -5.18
N SER A 96 9.03 -8.29 -4.52
CA SER A 96 9.58 -9.06 -3.40
C SER A 96 8.58 -9.07 -2.24
N TRP A 97 7.76 -10.10 -2.12
CA TRP A 97 6.76 -10.25 -1.06
C TRP A 97 6.93 -11.57 -0.30
N THR A 98 6.51 -11.57 0.96
CA THR A 98 6.43 -12.73 1.83
C THR A 98 5.09 -12.75 2.54
N GLY A 99 4.49 -13.93 2.65
CA GLY A 99 3.20 -14.12 3.32
C GLY A 99 3.32 -15.11 4.46
N ALA A 100 2.43 -14.97 5.44
CA ALA A 100 2.22 -15.96 6.49
C ALA A 100 0.76 -15.91 6.94
N ALA A 101 0.19 -17.07 7.29
CA ALA A 101 -1.01 -17.13 8.09
C ALA A 101 -0.70 -17.91 9.37
N THR A 102 -0.83 -17.24 10.51
CA THR A 102 -0.56 -17.85 11.81
C THR A 102 -1.89 -18.15 12.50
N LEU A 103 -2.08 -19.38 12.96
CA LEU A 103 -3.22 -19.73 13.81
C LEU A 103 -3.01 -19.10 15.19
N THR A 104 -3.84 -18.12 15.54
CA THR A 104 -3.78 -17.38 16.80
C THR A 104 -4.99 -17.73 17.66
N GLY A 105 -4.98 -18.93 18.24
CA GLY A 105 -6.02 -19.38 19.15
C GLY A 105 -5.91 -20.87 19.43
N THR A 106 -5.73 -21.23 20.69
CA THR A 106 -5.72 -22.63 21.15
C THR A 106 -6.46 -22.78 22.47
N THR A 107 -7.18 -23.90 22.56
CA THR A 107 -7.91 -24.45 23.71
C THR A 107 -9.10 -23.63 24.23
N GLY A 108 -10.31 -24.01 23.79
CA GLY A 108 -11.59 -23.64 24.42
C GLY A 108 -12.53 -22.79 23.55
N ASP A 109 -12.05 -22.15 22.49
CA ASP A 109 -12.87 -21.47 21.48
C ASP A 109 -13.19 -22.47 20.35
N PRO A 110 -14.46 -22.74 20.01
CA PRO A 110 -14.80 -23.54 18.84
C PRO A 110 -14.43 -22.86 17.51
N SER A 111 -13.97 -21.60 17.54
CA SER A 111 -13.60 -20.83 16.37
C SER A 111 -12.08 -20.85 16.14
N PHE A 112 -11.66 -21.11 14.90
CA PHE A 112 -10.26 -21.01 14.47
C PHE A 112 -9.97 -19.56 14.04
N ARG A 113 -8.95 -18.95 14.63
CA ARG A 113 -8.54 -17.56 14.34
C ARG A 113 -7.21 -17.57 13.63
N PHE A 114 -7.14 -16.92 12.47
CA PHE A 114 -5.93 -16.82 11.65
C PHE A 114 -5.52 -15.37 11.49
N ASP A 115 -4.29 -15.04 11.86
CA ASP A 115 -3.67 -13.76 11.53
C ASP A 115 -2.90 -13.91 10.23
N ILE A 116 -3.47 -13.36 9.17
CA ILE A 116 -2.85 -13.30 7.85
C ILE A 116 -1.96 -12.06 7.82
N THR A 117 -0.69 -12.23 7.47
CA THR A 117 0.26 -11.14 7.28
C THR A 117 0.92 -11.26 5.91
N VAL A 118 0.82 -10.21 5.11
CA VAL A 118 1.54 -10.06 3.85
C VAL A 118 2.51 -8.91 4.00
N THR A 119 3.78 -9.15 3.74
CA THR A 119 4.85 -8.16 3.75
C THR A 119 5.40 -8.04 2.34
N TRP A 120 5.64 -6.82 1.86
CA TRP A 120 6.28 -6.59 0.57
C TRP A 120 7.30 -5.47 0.66
N GLN A 121 8.31 -5.56 -0.20
CA GLN A 121 9.37 -4.57 -0.30
C GLN A 121 9.29 -3.81 -1.63
N ASP A 122 9.46 -2.50 -1.56
CA ASP A 122 9.72 -1.65 -2.72
C ASP A 122 11.18 -1.20 -2.71
N ASN A 123 12.02 -1.96 -3.42
CA ASN A 123 13.45 -1.68 -3.56
C ASN A 123 13.76 -0.33 -4.24
N ARG A 124 12.79 0.30 -4.93
CA ARG A 124 13.01 1.62 -5.56
C ARG A 124 13.04 2.74 -4.54
N PHE A 125 12.42 2.53 -3.39
CA PHE A 125 12.29 3.53 -2.32
C PHE A 125 12.82 3.06 -0.97
N ASP A 126 13.38 1.85 -0.89
CA ASP A 126 13.85 1.18 0.34
C ASP A 126 12.76 1.15 1.42
N LEU A 127 11.53 0.83 0.99
CA LEU A 127 10.36 0.73 1.86
C LEU A 127 9.96 -0.73 2.04
N SER A 128 9.65 -1.09 3.29
CA SER A 128 9.05 -2.36 3.65
C SER A 128 7.69 -2.08 4.28
N GLU A 129 6.63 -2.61 3.67
CA GLU A 129 5.25 -2.41 4.13
C GLU A 129 4.63 -3.78 4.44
N SER A 130 3.73 -3.79 5.43
CA SER A 130 3.00 -5.00 5.80
C SER A 130 1.51 -4.70 5.96
N LEU A 131 0.71 -5.70 5.63
CA LEU A 131 -0.72 -5.72 5.81
C LEU A 131 -1.08 -6.97 6.61
N SER A 132 -1.70 -6.77 7.77
CA SER A 132 -2.22 -7.85 8.59
C SER A 132 -3.74 -7.80 8.67
N ARG A 133 -4.39 -8.97 8.58
CA ARG A 133 -5.83 -9.15 8.73
C ARG A 133 -6.12 -10.42 9.50
N THR A 134 -6.95 -10.29 10.54
CA THR A 134 -7.46 -11.45 11.28
C THR A 134 -8.71 -12.00 10.61
N VAL A 135 -8.77 -13.32 10.43
CA VAL A 135 -9.93 -14.07 9.93
C VAL A 135 -10.36 -15.04 11.01
N VAL A 136 -11.67 -15.18 11.20
CA VAL A 136 -12.25 -16.11 12.18
C VAL A 136 -13.15 -17.07 11.45
N ILE A 137 -12.89 -18.37 11.61
CA ILE A 137 -13.71 -19.46 11.08
C ILE A 137 -14.42 -20.12 12.27
N PRO A 138 -15.77 -20.06 12.35
CA PRO A 138 -16.50 -20.74 13.41
C PRO A 138 -16.47 -22.26 13.21
N SER A 139 -16.65 -23.04 14.28
CA SER A 139 -16.92 -24.48 14.14
C SER A 139 -18.20 -24.66 13.32
N LEU A 140 -18.11 -25.42 12.23
CA LEU A 140 -19.24 -25.74 11.38
C LEU A 140 -19.86 -27.06 11.83
N ALA A 141 -21.19 -27.11 11.85
CA ALA A 141 -21.92 -28.37 12.04
C ALA A 141 -22.01 -29.10 10.69
N GLY A 142 -21.72 -30.39 10.65
CA GLY A 142 -21.87 -31.22 9.45
C GLY A 142 -20.61 -31.40 8.59
N CYS A 143 -19.43 -31.02 9.07
CA CYS A 143 -18.15 -31.50 8.53
C CYS A 143 -17.93 -32.94 9.01
N VAL A 144 -18.54 -33.91 8.32
CA VAL A 144 -18.33 -35.36 8.52
C VAL A 144 -18.05 -36.03 7.19
#